data_AF-A0A0D2RSF4-F1
#
_entry.id   AF-A0A0D2RSF4-F1
#
_cell.length_a   1.000
_cell.length_b   1.000
_cell.length_c   1.000
_cell.angle_alpha   90.00
_cell.angle_beta   90.00
_cell.angle_gamma   90.00
#
_symmetry.space_group_name_H-M   'P 1'
#
loop_
_entity.id
_entity.type
_entity.pdbx_description
1 polymer ?
#
loop_
_entity_poly.entity_id
_entity_poly.type
_entity_poly.pdbx_seq_one_letter_code
_entity_poly.pdbx_strand_id
1 'polypeptide(L)'
;MLAASFKATPYLRRRSNPRPLIKVQPVNPAWGVEGFDPFVPGGIASHHIAAETLGILAGLFHLSVRPPQRLYKVLRMGNIETVLSSSIAAVFFAAFVVAGTMWYGSATTPIELFGPTRYQWDQGCFQQEIYRRVNAVLAENQSLSEACSKIPALITILIPIELKLNRLYSQF
;
A
#
# COMPACT_ATOMS: atom_id res chain seq x y z
N MET A 1 19.58 4.60 10.25
CA MET A 1 18.56 4.69 11.33
C MET A 1 17.22 5.10 10.70
N LEU A 2 16.56 4.15 10.06
CA LEU A 2 15.17 4.23 9.58
C LEU A 2 14.75 2.79 9.27
N ALA A 3 14.90 1.93 10.27
CA ALA A 3 14.24 0.63 10.27
C ALA A 3 12.76 0.93 10.54
N ALA A 4 12.05 1.35 9.49
CA ALA A 4 10.63 1.10 9.44
C ALA A 4 10.52 -0.41 9.64
N SER A 5 10.14 -0.81 10.86
CA SER A 5 9.61 -2.13 11.14
C SER A 5 8.44 -2.27 10.18
N PHE A 6 8.74 -2.76 8.98
CA PHE A 6 7.81 -2.91 7.89
C PHE A 6 6.88 -4.00 8.38
N LYS A 7 5.81 -3.56 9.04
CA LYS A 7 4.78 -4.38 9.63
C LYS A 7 4.10 -5.12 8.48
N ALA A 8 4.73 -6.18 7.99
CA ALA A 8 4.07 -7.29 7.31
C ALA A 8 3.04 -7.97 8.26
N THR A 9 3.12 -7.65 9.54
CA THR A 9 2.42 -8.27 10.66
C THR A 9 0.90 -8.07 10.68
N PRO A 10 0.29 -6.92 10.33
CA PRO A 10 -1.18 -6.79 10.32
C PRO A 10 -1.81 -7.50 9.11
N TYR A 11 -1.16 -7.45 7.94
CA TYR A 11 -1.70 -8.00 6.70
C TYR A 11 -1.62 -9.53 6.66
N LEU A 12 -0.51 -10.12 7.11
CA LEU A 12 -0.38 -11.58 7.23
C LEU A 12 -1.18 -12.15 8.41
N ARG A 13 -1.41 -11.37 9.49
CA ARG A 13 -2.27 -11.78 10.62
C ARG A 13 -3.75 -11.88 10.23
N ARG A 14 -4.22 -11.14 9.22
CA ARG A 14 -5.60 -11.26 8.68
C ARG A 14 -5.83 -12.55 7.88
N ARG A 15 -4.77 -13.25 7.43
CA ARG A 15 -4.81 -14.57 6.75
C ARG A 15 -5.00 -15.77 7.70
N SER A 16 -5.31 -15.58 8.98
CA SER A 16 -5.74 -16.69 9.87
C SER A 16 -7.23 -16.99 9.75
N ASN A 17 -7.99 -16.21 8.99
CA ASN A 17 -9.44 -16.32 8.88
C ASN A 17 -9.81 -17.11 7.61
N PRO A 18 -10.69 -18.13 7.66
CA PRO A 18 -11.11 -18.95 6.51
C PRO A 18 -12.01 -18.22 5.49
N ARG A 19 -11.97 -16.88 5.45
CA ARG A 19 -12.82 -16.04 4.58
C ARG A 19 -12.12 -15.79 3.23
N PRO A 20 -12.87 -15.51 2.15
CA PRO A 20 -12.30 -15.34 0.82
C PRO A 20 -11.21 -14.25 0.83
N LEU A 21 -10.11 -14.57 0.13
CA LEU A 21 -8.82 -13.87 0.14
C LEU A 21 -8.91 -12.42 -0.36
N ILE A 22 -9.93 -12.09 -1.16
CA ILE A 22 -10.30 -10.73 -1.54
C ILE A 22 -11.75 -10.51 -1.14
N LYS A 23 -11.99 -9.48 -0.33
CA LYS A 23 -13.35 -9.07 0.04
C LYS A 23 -13.41 -7.56 0.15
N VAL A 24 -14.32 -6.96 -0.62
CA VAL A 24 -14.70 -5.55 -0.44
C VAL A 24 -15.44 -5.42 0.89
N GLN A 25 -15.02 -4.44 1.70
CA GLN A 25 -15.60 -4.20 3.02
C GLN A 25 -15.77 -2.70 3.24
N PRO A 26 -16.80 -2.28 4.01
CA PRO A 26 -16.88 -0.92 4.47
C PRO A 26 -15.67 -0.60 5.37
N VAL A 27 -15.21 0.64 5.32
CA VAL A 27 -14.07 1.14 6.10
C VAL A 27 -14.54 2.34 6.90
N ASN A 28 -14.38 2.29 8.21
CA ASN A 28 -14.62 3.44 9.08
C ASN A 28 -13.43 4.41 9.00
N PRO A 29 -13.67 5.74 8.99
CA PRO A 29 -12.59 6.72 8.97
C PRO A 29 -11.78 6.68 10.27
N ALA A 30 -10.45 6.83 10.13
CA ALA A 30 -9.53 6.98 11.24
C ALA A 30 -9.11 8.45 11.35
N TRP A 31 -9.39 9.07 12.49
CA TRP A 31 -9.14 10.49 12.73
C TRP A 31 -7.91 10.75 13.60
N GLY A 32 -7.34 9.71 14.22
CA GLY A 32 -6.11 9.82 14.99
C GLY A 32 -4.86 9.77 14.12
N VAL A 33 -3.70 9.68 14.77
CA VAL A 33 -2.39 9.62 14.10
C VAL A 33 -2.25 8.39 13.19
N GLU A 34 -2.98 7.31 13.49
CA GLU A 34 -3.05 6.11 12.66
C GLU A 34 -3.66 6.35 11.28
N GLY A 35 -4.41 7.43 11.09
CA GLY A 35 -4.91 7.84 9.78
C GLY A 35 -3.80 8.24 8.79
N PHE A 36 -2.59 8.52 9.28
CA PHE A 36 -1.43 8.83 8.44
C PHE A 36 -0.55 7.60 8.15
N ASP A 37 -0.87 6.43 8.72
CA ASP A 37 -0.19 5.18 8.38
C ASP A 37 -0.67 4.71 6.99
N PRO A 38 0.23 4.60 5.98
CA PRO A 38 -0.15 4.21 4.63
C PRO A 38 -0.73 2.79 4.51
N PHE A 39 -0.67 1.98 5.57
CA PHE A 39 -1.24 0.63 5.63
C PHE A 39 -2.58 0.58 6.39
N VAL A 40 -3.07 1.70 6.93
CA VAL A 40 -4.37 1.79 7.60
C VAL A 40 -5.42 2.38 6.65
N PRO A 41 -6.38 1.58 6.15
CA PRO A 41 -7.35 2.06 5.16
C PRO A 41 -8.29 3.13 5.70
N GLY A 42 -8.48 3.22 7.02
CA GLY A 42 -9.28 4.27 7.66
C GLY A 42 -8.77 5.68 7.38
N GLY A 43 -7.46 5.84 7.17
CA GLY A 43 -6.84 7.11 6.77
C GLY A 43 -7.27 7.59 5.39
N ILE A 44 -7.56 6.67 4.47
CA ILE A 44 -8.03 6.99 3.12
C ILE A 44 -9.43 7.63 3.21
N ALA A 45 -10.32 7.04 4.01
CA ALA A 45 -11.68 7.55 4.18
C ALA A 45 -11.67 8.94 4.84
N SER A 46 -10.92 9.14 5.93
CA SER A 46 -10.79 10.46 6.57
C SER A 46 -10.12 11.49 5.67
N HIS A 47 -9.09 11.09 4.89
CA HIS A 47 -8.45 11.96 3.90
C HIS A 47 -9.44 12.47 2.86
N HIS A 48 -10.26 11.60 2.25
CA HIS A 48 -11.24 12.02 1.24
C HIS A 48 -12.27 12.98 1.85
N ILE A 49 -12.83 12.67 3.02
CA ILE A 49 -13.82 13.52 3.70
C ILE A 49 -13.23 14.91 3.99
N ALA A 50 -12.03 14.96 4.58
CA ALA A 50 -11.38 16.21 4.96
C ALA A 50 -10.95 17.02 3.73
N ALA A 51 -10.30 16.38 2.74
CA ALA A 51 -9.82 17.04 1.54
C ALA A 51 -10.97 17.56 0.67
N GLU A 52 -12.06 16.82 0.55
CA GLU A 52 -13.25 17.26 -0.19
C GLU A 52 -13.92 18.46 0.49
N THR A 53 -14.10 18.41 1.81
CA THR A 53 -14.65 19.54 2.57
C THR A 53 -13.81 20.80 2.38
N LEU A 54 -12.48 20.69 2.48
CA LEU A 54 -11.57 21.81 2.23
C LEU A 54 -11.58 22.25 0.76
N GLY A 55 -11.70 21.32 -0.19
CA GLY A 55 -11.78 21.59 -1.62
C GLY A 55 -13.01 22.42 -1.98
N ILE A 56 -14.16 22.12 -1.39
CA ILE A 56 -15.39 22.90 -1.57
C ILE A 56 -15.21 24.33 -1.03
N LEU A 57 -14.68 24.47 0.19
CA LEU A 57 -14.43 25.78 0.80
C LEU A 57 -13.42 26.61 -0.01
N ALA A 58 -12.33 25.99 -0.46
CA ALA A 58 -11.33 26.64 -1.31
C ALA A 58 -11.89 27.01 -2.69
N GLY A 59 -12.73 26.16 -3.27
CA GLY A 59 -13.43 26.44 -4.53
C GLY A 59 -14.35 27.65 -4.41
N LEU A 60 -15.17 27.71 -3.36
CA LEU A 60 -16.02 28.88 -3.07
C LEU A 60 -15.20 30.16 -2.86
N PHE A 61 -14.07 30.06 -2.15
CA PHE A 61 -13.15 31.17 -2.00
C PHE A 61 -12.61 31.66 -3.36
N HIS A 62 -12.14 30.76 -4.22
CA HIS A 62 -11.61 31.11 -5.54
C HIS A 62 -12.67 31.66 -6.51
N LEU A 63 -13.95 31.30 -6.33
CA LEU A 63 -15.06 31.91 -7.06
C LEU A 63 -15.42 33.31 -6.55
N SER A 64 -15.26 33.54 -5.25
CA SER A 64 -15.70 34.78 -4.59
C SER A 64 -14.64 35.88 -4.60
N VAL A 65 -13.35 35.52 -4.69
CA VAL A 65 -12.23 36.43 -4.45
C VAL A 65 -11.34 36.53 -5.68
N ARG A 66 -11.12 37.75 -6.19
CA ARG A 66 -10.15 38.00 -7.26
C ARG A 66 -8.70 37.91 -6.74
N PRO A 67 -7.75 37.45 -7.57
CA PRO A 67 -6.36 37.34 -7.16
C PRO A 67 -5.74 38.72 -6.85
N PRO A 68 -4.90 38.83 -5.80
CA PRO A 68 -4.13 40.03 -5.53
C PRO A 68 -3.23 40.45 -6.70
N GLN A 69 -3.12 41.76 -6.96
CA GLN A 69 -2.40 42.30 -8.12
C GLN A 69 -0.93 41.83 -8.20
N ARG A 70 -0.24 41.70 -7.06
CA ARG A 70 1.14 41.21 -7.01
C ARG A 70 1.25 39.77 -7.50
N LEU A 71 0.39 38.87 -7.00
CA LEU A 71 0.37 37.47 -7.41
C LEU A 71 -0.01 37.33 -8.88
N TYR A 72 -1.01 38.08 -9.34
CA TYR A 72 -1.43 38.07 -10.74
C TYR A 72 -0.28 38.40 -11.70
N LYS A 73 0.53 39.41 -11.35
CA LYS A 73 1.71 39.81 -12.15
C LYS A 73 2.85 38.82 -12.05
N VAL A 74 3.25 38.42 -10.83
CA VAL A 74 4.41 37.53 -10.60
C VAL A 74 4.20 36.16 -11.24
N LEU A 75 3.00 35.60 -11.08
CA LEU A 75 2.65 34.29 -11.63
C LEU A 75 2.13 34.37 -13.08
N ARG A 76 2.08 35.57 -13.67
CA ARG A 76 1.59 35.82 -15.04
C ARG A 76 0.24 35.16 -15.32
N MET A 77 -0.72 35.31 -14.40
CA MET A 77 -2.03 34.63 -14.43
C MET A 77 -2.91 34.92 -15.66
N GLY A 78 -2.54 35.88 -16.51
CA GLY A 78 -3.18 36.12 -17.81
C GLY A 78 -2.68 35.23 -18.94
N ASN A 79 -1.58 34.48 -18.77
CA ASN A 79 -1.05 33.53 -19.74
C ASN A 79 -1.43 32.09 -19.34
N ILE A 80 -2.13 31.39 -20.23
CA ILE A 80 -2.56 30.00 -20.01
C ILE A 80 -1.40 29.02 -19.82
N GLU A 81 -0.23 29.30 -20.38
CA GLU A 81 0.96 28.45 -20.22
C GLU A 81 1.40 28.35 -18.75
N THR A 82 1.06 29.34 -17.91
CA THR A 82 1.36 29.27 -16.48
C THR A 82 0.53 28.20 -15.78
N VAL A 83 -0.74 28.06 -16.15
CA VAL A 83 -1.62 26.99 -15.68
C VAL A 83 -1.11 25.64 -16.17
N LEU A 84 -0.67 25.56 -17.44
CA LEU A 84 -0.07 24.35 -18.00
C LEU A 84 1.18 23.94 -17.20
N SER A 85 2.08 24.90 -16.96
CA SER A 85 3.31 24.67 -16.22
C SER A 85 3.05 24.17 -14.79
N SER A 86 2.16 24.83 -14.05
CA SER A 86 1.79 24.39 -12.69
C SER A 86 1.06 23.04 -12.69
N SER A 87 0.24 22.77 -13.70
CA SER A 87 -0.49 21.50 -13.80
C SER A 87 0.45 20.32 -14.08
N ILE A 88 1.43 20.49 -14.97
CA ILE A 88 2.45 19.47 -15.22
C ILE A 88 3.21 19.14 -13.93
N ALA A 89 3.59 20.17 -13.16
CA ALA A 89 4.26 19.97 -11.87
C ALA A 89 3.37 19.17 -10.88
N ALA A 90 2.08 19.50 -10.78
CA ALA A 90 1.14 18.80 -9.90
C ALA A 90 0.92 17.34 -10.33
N VAL A 91 0.74 17.08 -11.62
CA VAL A 91 0.56 15.72 -12.16
C VAL A 91 1.82 14.89 -11.98
N PHE A 92 3.00 15.46 -12.22
CA PHE A 92 4.28 14.79 -11.99
C PHE A 92 4.46 14.40 -10.52
N PHE A 93 4.13 15.33 -9.60
CA PHE A 93 4.13 15.03 -8.17
C PHE A 93 3.20 13.85 -7.84
N ALA A 94 1.96 13.85 -8.33
CA ALA A 94 1.02 12.75 -8.11
C ALA A 94 1.54 11.42 -8.67
N ALA A 95 2.14 11.44 -9.87
CA ALA A 95 2.73 10.24 -10.49
C ALA A 95 3.87 9.66 -9.65
N PHE A 96 4.75 10.50 -9.08
CA PHE A 96 5.81 10.05 -8.18
C PHE A 96 5.27 9.43 -6.89
N VAL A 97 4.23 10.03 -6.30
CA VAL A 97 3.59 9.49 -5.10
C VAL A 97 2.99 8.10 -5.38
N VAL A 98 2.26 7.95 -6.49
CA VAL A 98 1.65 6.66 -6.87
C VAL A 98 2.71 5.61 -7.23
N ALA A 99 3.79 6.00 -7.91
CA ALA A 99 4.91 5.11 -8.15
C ALA A 99 5.53 4.59 -6.83
N GLY A 100 5.70 5.48 -5.85
CA GLY A 100 6.18 5.12 -4.52
C GLY A 100 5.23 4.15 -3.80
N THR A 101 3.94 4.46 -3.72
CA THR A 101 2.97 3.60 -3.02
C THR A 101 2.74 2.27 -3.71
N MET A 102 2.93 2.19 -5.03
CA MET A 102 2.93 0.92 -5.76
C MET A 102 4.18 0.08 -5.44
N TRP A 103 5.36 0.71 -5.44
CA TRP A 103 6.63 -0.01 -5.27
C TRP A 103 6.84 -0.52 -3.84
N TYR A 104 6.52 0.31 -2.85
CA TYR A 104 6.67 -0.04 -1.44
C TYR A 104 5.44 -0.78 -0.89
N GLY A 105 4.27 -0.60 -1.49
CA GLY A 105 3.01 -1.14 -1.01
C GLY A 105 2.30 -0.18 -0.04
N SER A 106 0.97 -0.25 -0.03
CA SER A 106 0.09 0.56 0.81
C SER A 106 -1.30 -0.10 0.90
N ALA A 107 -2.21 0.50 1.67
CA ALA A 107 -3.60 0.04 1.74
C ALA A 107 -4.35 0.13 0.39
N THR A 108 -3.88 0.95 -0.57
CA THR A 108 -4.48 1.06 -1.92
C THR A 108 -3.83 0.14 -2.96
N THR A 109 -2.72 -0.51 -2.61
CA THR A 109 -1.97 -1.42 -3.50
C THR A 109 -1.85 -2.82 -2.87
N PRO A 110 -2.99 -3.50 -2.63
CA PRO A 110 -3.01 -4.80 -1.97
C PRO A 110 -2.31 -5.88 -2.81
N ILE A 111 -1.52 -6.71 -2.14
CA ILE A 111 -0.72 -7.76 -2.78
C ILE A 111 -1.57 -8.81 -3.52
N GLU A 112 -2.84 -8.99 -3.13
CA GLU A 112 -3.73 -9.91 -3.82
C GLU A 112 -4.13 -9.43 -5.22
N LEU A 113 -4.04 -8.11 -5.49
CA LEU A 113 -4.36 -7.52 -6.78
C LEU A 113 -3.12 -7.16 -7.59
N PHE A 114 -2.04 -6.70 -6.92
CA PHE A 114 -0.85 -6.18 -7.58
C PHE A 114 0.40 -7.07 -7.44
N GLY A 115 0.30 -8.18 -6.71
CA GLY A 115 1.42 -9.05 -6.40
C GLY A 115 2.25 -8.59 -5.18
N PRO A 116 3.18 -9.42 -4.70
CA PRO A 116 4.05 -9.09 -3.58
C PRO A 116 5.07 -8.01 -3.96
N THR A 117 5.56 -7.27 -2.97
CA THR A 117 6.68 -6.34 -3.16
C THR A 117 8.01 -7.08 -3.03
N ARG A 118 9.06 -6.57 -3.68
CA ARG A 118 10.43 -7.10 -3.51
C ARG A 118 10.90 -7.08 -2.05
N TYR A 119 10.41 -6.14 -1.24
CA TYR A 119 10.80 -6.01 0.15
C TYR A 119 10.27 -7.18 1.00
N GLN A 120 9.13 -7.75 0.63
CA GLN A 120 8.60 -8.95 1.29
C GLN A 120 9.47 -10.19 1.00
N TRP A 121 10.09 -10.22 -0.18
CA TRP A 121 11.05 -11.24 -0.58
C TRP A 121 12.37 -11.08 0.16
N ASP A 122 12.98 -9.90 0.07
CA ASP A 122 14.28 -9.60 0.65
C ASP A 122 14.32 -9.84 2.18
N GLN A 123 13.15 -9.73 2.85
CA GLN A 123 12.99 -9.99 4.29
C GLN A 123 12.53 -11.41 4.64
N GLY A 124 12.26 -12.27 3.64
CA GLY A 124 11.75 -13.62 3.86
C GLY A 124 10.38 -13.66 4.57
N CYS A 125 9.55 -12.64 4.40
CA CYS A 125 8.30 -12.46 5.17
C CYS A 125 7.36 -13.67 5.07
N PHE A 126 7.16 -14.20 3.86
CA PHE A 126 6.30 -15.37 3.63
C PHE A 126 6.93 -16.66 4.18
N GLN A 127 8.25 -16.80 4.04
CA GLN A 127 9.00 -17.95 4.57
C GLN A 127 8.92 -18.00 6.10
N GLN A 128 9.08 -16.87 6.79
CA GLN A 128 8.94 -16.78 8.24
C GLN A 128 7.52 -17.15 8.71
N GLU A 129 6.48 -16.67 8.01
CA GLU A 129 5.09 -17.00 8.34
C GLU A 129 4.76 -18.47 8.08
N ILE A 130 5.34 -19.09 7.03
CA ILE A 130 5.25 -20.54 6.79
C ILE A 130 5.86 -21.31 7.96
N TYR A 131 7.11 -21.00 8.32
CA TYR A 131 7.78 -21.69 9.43
C TYR A 131 7.00 -21.54 10.74
N ARG A 132 6.47 -20.35 11.01
CA ARG A 132 5.63 -20.11 12.19
C ARG A 132 4.39 -21.01 12.21
N ARG A 133 3.70 -21.18 11.09
CA ARG A 133 2.51 -22.03 11.00
C ARG A 133 2.84 -23.52 11.11
N VAL A 134 3.88 -23.97 10.40
CA VAL A 134 4.33 -25.38 10.48
C VAL A 134 4.71 -25.72 11.91
N ASN A 135 5.52 -24.88 12.57
CA ASN A 135 5.95 -25.13 13.94
C ASN A 135 4.78 -25.13 14.94
N ALA A 136 3.77 -24.28 14.73
CA ALA A 136 2.57 -24.29 15.56
C ALA A 136 1.78 -25.60 15.43
N VAL A 137 1.66 -26.14 14.20
CA VAL A 137 0.96 -27.41 13.96
C VAL A 137 1.75 -28.62 14.45
N LEU A 138 3.08 -28.60 14.31
CA LEU A 138 3.96 -29.64 14.86
C LEU A 138 3.90 -29.67 16.40
N ALA A 139 3.75 -28.51 17.05
CA ALA A 139 3.57 -28.44 18.50
C ALA A 139 2.26 -29.10 18.98
N GLU A 140 1.28 -29.28 18.09
CA GLU A 140 0.03 -30.02 18.34
C GLU A 140 0.18 -31.54 18.09
N ASN A 141 1.42 -32.07 18.01
CA ASN A 141 1.76 -33.47 17.74
C ASN A 141 1.28 -34.03 16.38
N GLN A 142 1.00 -33.16 15.42
CA GLN A 142 0.62 -33.59 14.07
C GLN A 142 1.85 -33.88 13.22
N SER A 143 1.69 -34.77 12.22
CA SER A 143 2.78 -35.12 11.31
C SER A 143 3.16 -33.95 10.39
N LEU A 144 4.41 -33.91 9.92
CA LEU A 144 4.90 -32.86 9.02
C LEU A 144 4.13 -32.81 7.70
N SER A 145 3.67 -33.96 7.20
CA SER A 145 2.80 -34.06 6.02
C SER A 145 1.46 -33.34 6.23
N GLU A 146 0.88 -33.50 7.42
CA GLU A 146 -0.41 -32.88 7.78
C GLU A 146 -0.27 -31.38 8.09
N ALA A 147 0.87 -30.97 8.65
CA ALA A 147 1.21 -29.57 8.84
C ALA A 147 1.36 -28.84 7.49
N CYS A 148 2.03 -29.46 6.52
CA CYS A 148 2.22 -28.91 5.18
C CYS A 148 0.91 -28.84 4.37
N SER A 149 0.00 -29.80 4.53
CA SER A 149 -1.28 -29.80 3.82
C SER A 149 -2.25 -28.72 4.33
N LYS A 150 -2.08 -28.26 5.58
CA LYS A 150 -2.87 -27.17 6.19
C LYS A 150 -2.39 -25.77 5.79
N ILE A 151 -1.28 -25.63 5.07
CA ILE A 151 -0.81 -24.34 4.59
C ILE A 151 -1.63 -23.91 3.37
N PRO A 152 -2.24 -22.70 3.37
CA PRO A 152 -2.99 -22.21 2.22
C PRO A 152 -2.12 -22.14 0.95
N ALA A 153 -2.62 -22.70 -0.15
CA ALA A 153 -1.91 -22.77 -1.44
C ALA A 153 -1.44 -21.40 -1.97
N LEU A 154 -2.12 -20.30 -1.61
CA LEU A 154 -1.71 -18.94 -2.01
C LEU A 154 -0.35 -18.53 -1.43
N ILE A 155 0.04 -19.02 -0.25
CA ILE A 155 1.37 -18.74 0.31
C ILE A 155 2.41 -19.57 -0.46
N THR A 156 2.06 -20.80 -0.84
CA THR A 156 2.92 -21.74 -1.55
C THR A 156 3.14 -21.36 -3.01
N ILE A 157 2.16 -20.75 -3.70
CA ILE A 157 2.26 -20.31 -5.11
C ILE A 157 3.17 -19.08 -5.31
N LEU A 158 3.58 -18.38 -4.24
CA LEU A 158 4.63 -17.35 -4.34
C LEU A 158 6.06 -17.93 -4.33
N ILE A 159 6.22 -19.21 -3.95
CA ILE A 159 7.51 -19.93 -3.89
C ILE A 159 7.98 -20.60 -5.20
N PRO A 160 7.16 -20.93 -6.23
CA PRO A 160 7.66 -21.55 -7.45
C PRO A 160 8.67 -20.68 -8.20
N ILE A 161 8.71 -19.37 -7.93
CA ILE A 161 9.74 -18.46 -8.43
C ILE A 161 11.09 -18.69 -7.71
N GLU A 162 11.10 -18.94 -6.40
CA GLU A 162 12.32 -19.31 -5.62
C GLU A 162 12.97 -20.59 -6.16
N LEU A 163 12.18 -21.66 -6.31
CA LEU A 163 12.70 -22.95 -6.75
C LEU A 163 13.20 -22.92 -8.20
N LYS A 164 12.60 -22.08 -9.05
CA LYS A 164 13.03 -21.93 -10.45
C LYS A 164 14.27 -21.05 -10.57
N LEU A 165 14.40 -19.99 -9.76
CA LEU A 165 15.58 -19.12 -9.76
C LEU A 165 16.79 -19.75 -9.06
N ASN A 166 16.63 -20.37 -7.89
CA ASN A 166 17.75 -21.05 -7.22
C ASN A 166 18.27 -22.25 -8.02
N ARG A 167 17.41 -22.94 -8.77
CA ARG A 167 17.84 -23.99 -9.72
C ARG A 167 18.56 -23.43 -10.95
N LEU A 168 18.30 -22.18 -11.34
CA LEU A 168 19.03 -21.51 -12.43
C LEU A 168 20.39 -20.97 -11.96
N TYR A 169 20.50 -20.50 -10.72
CA TYR A 169 21.77 -20.04 -10.14
C TYR A 169 22.68 -21.18 -9.66
N SER A 170 22.14 -22.36 -9.34
CA SER A 170 22.95 -23.55 -9.00
C SER A 170 23.47 -24.31 -10.24
N GLN A 171 23.17 -23.84 -11.45
CA GLN A 171 23.64 -24.41 -12.72
C GLN A 171 24.72 -23.55 -13.39
N PHE A 172 25.24 -22.54 -12.69
CA PHE A 172 26.43 -21.77 -13.05
C PHE A 172 27.45 -21.82 -11.91
#